data_AF-A0A523RQN1-F1
#
_entry.id   AF-A0A523RQN1-F1
#
_cell.length_a   1.000
_cell.length_b   1.000
_cell.length_c   1.000
_cell.angle_alpha   90.00
_cell.angle_beta   90.00
_cell.angle_gamma   90.00
#
_symmetry.space_group_name_H-M   'P 1'
#
loop_
_entity.id
_entity.type
_entity.pdbx_description
1 polymer ?
#
loop_
_entity_poly.entity_id
_entity_poly.type
_entity_poly.pdbx_seq_one_letter_code
_entity_poly.pdbx_strand_id
1 'polypeptide(L)'
;MAFKHIYLSSGIKLNFHHYDRHTHKNTYTFFLGYDGPLPGVSGKEVKADITIREKIVYPVEEKIILRGYEEYKDLPEDVAIRTYSINEIAVEKVVALLDRARNEPRDLYDIWYLTSNQYVNIAELIEAVEEKLEFRGKSLTDVREEFLRKETRFKKLWKMRLSSQMASIPEFGQVYRAVQRKLRQAGLLKQRKI
;
A
#
# COMPACT_ATOMS: atom_id res chain seq x y z
N MET A 1 4.49 -24.09 17.31
CA MET A 1 3.98 -23.33 18.48
C MET A 1 2.92 -22.32 18.06
N ALA A 2 3.21 -21.38 17.14
CA ALA A 2 2.27 -20.30 16.75
C ALA A 2 0.92 -20.77 16.17
N PHE A 3 0.88 -21.64 15.16
CA PHE A 3 -0.39 -22.06 14.54
C PHE A 3 -1.33 -22.84 15.49
N LYS A 4 -0.76 -23.60 16.44
CA LYS A 4 -1.55 -24.30 17.46
C LYS A 4 -2.24 -23.30 18.39
N HIS A 5 -1.54 -22.24 18.80
CA HIS A 5 -2.13 -21.19 19.63
C HIS A 5 -3.28 -20.49 18.91
N ILE A 6 -3.08 -20.13 17.63
CA ILE A 6 -4.10 -19.47 16.81
C ILE A 6 -5.35 -20.35 16.66
N TYR A 7 -5.19 -21.65 16.41
CA TYR A 7 -6.32 -22.57 16.34
C TYR A 7 -7.10 -22.63 17.66
N LEU A 8 -6.39 -22.73 18.80
CA LEU A 8 -7.03 -22.79 20.12
C LEU A 8 -7.76 -21.49 20.48
N SER A 9 -7.26 -20.33 20.03
CA SER A 9 -7.84 -19.02 20.36
C SER A 9 -8.96 -18.58 19.41
N SER A 10 -8.99 -19.07 18.17
CA SER A 10 -9.90 -18.55 17.13
C SER A 10 -10.67 -19.61 16.35
N GLY A 11 -10.34 -20.90 16.51
CA GLY A 11 -10.88 -21.97 15.66
C GLY A 11 -10.36 -21.96 14.22
N ILE A 12 -9.53 -20.98 13.84
CA ILE A 12 -8.95 -20.86 12.50
C ILE A 12 -7.75 -21.78 12.39
N LYS A 13 -7.74 -22.64 11.37
CA LYS A 13 -6.57 -23.45 11.03
C LYS A 13 -5.68 -22.65 10.09
N LEU A 14 -4.51 -22.25 10.57
CA LEU A 14 -3.47 -21.64 9.74
C LEU A 14 -2.40 -22.65 9.38
N ASN A 15 -1.89 -22.55 8.15
CA ASN A 15 -0.73 -23.30 7.69
C ASN A 15 0.13 -22.45 6.76
N PHE A 16 1.41 -22.82 6.65
CA PHE A 16 2.24 -22.31 5.56
C PHE A 16 1.82 -23.00 4.27
N HIS A 17 1.47 -22.22 3.24
CA HIS A 17 1.02 -22.76 1.97
C HIS A 17 2.20 -22.90 0.99
N HIS A 18 2.77 -21.79 0.52
CA HIS A 18 3.98 -21.79 -0.30
C HIS A 18 4.69 -20.43 -0.30
N TYR A 19 5.95 -20.41 -0.77
CA TYR A 19 6.65 -19.17 -1.13
C TYR A 19 6.13 -18.62 -2.46
N ASP A 20 6.31 -17.32 -2.69
CA ASP A 20 6.11 -16.78 -4.02
C ASP A 20 7.08 -17.41 -5.02
N ARG A 21 6.63 -17.57 -6.27
CA ARG A 21 7.46 -18.14 -7.35
C ARG A 21 8.61 -17.21 -7.73
N HIS A 22 8.43 -15.91 -7.47
CA HIS A 22 9.43 -14.89 -7.73
C HIS A 22 10.08 -14.45 -6.43
N THR A 23 11.40 -14.60 -6.34
CA THR A 23 12.18 -14.12 -5.21
C THR A 23 12.59 -12.66 -5.42
N HIS A 24 12.35 -11.83 -4.42
CA HIS A 24 12.80 -10.46 -4.37
C HIS A 24 13.94 -10.34 -3.36
N LYS A 25 15.09 -9.75 -3.77
CA LYS A 25 16.28 -9.66 -2.91
C LYS A 25 16.04 -8.99 -1.55
N ASN A 26 15.02 -8.12 -1.45
CA ASN A 26 14.72 -7.34 -0.26
C ASN A 26 13.35 -7.66 0.38
N THR A 27 12.65 -8.69 -0.11
CA THR A 27 11.32 -9.04 0.38
C THR A 27 11.17 -10.55 0.47
N TYR A 28 10.73 -11.04 1.63
CA TYR A 28 10.20 -12.38 1.75
C TYR A 28 8.71 -12.34 1.43
N THR A 29 8.32 -13.09 0.40
CA THR A 29 6.92 -13.23 0.03
C THR A 29 6.49 -14.68 0.19
N PHE A 30 5.42 -14.89 0.96
CA PHE A 30 4.85 -16.21 1.18
C PHE A 30 3.34 -16.13 1.39
N PHE A 31 2.69 -17.28 1.27
CA PHE A 31 1.25 -17.44 1.38
C PHE A 31 0.95 -18.30 2.60
N LEU A 32 0.03 -17.83 3.44
CA LEU A 32 -0.53 -18.57 4.57
C LEU A 32 -1.91 -19.08 4.17
N GLY A 33 -2.08 -20.39 4.20
CA GLY A 33 -3.38 -21.02 4.03
C GLY A 33 -4.21 -20.86 5.29
N TYR A 34 -5.51 -20.61 5.14
CA TYR A 34 -6.44 -20.55 6.27
C TYR A 34 -7.77 -21.23 5.97
N ASP A 35 -8.26 -21.99 6.94
CA ASP A 35 -9.60 -22.56 6.93
C ASP A 35 -10.38 -22.00 8.12
N GLY A 36 -11.55 -21.41 7.82
CA GLY A 36 -12.46 -20.91 8.83
C GLY A 36 -13.21 -22.04 9.54
N PRO A 37 -13.99 -21.71 10.58
CA PRO A 37 -14.74 -22.72 11.34
C PRO A 37 -15.91 -23.34 10.55
N LEU A 38 -16.33 -22.72 9.44
CA LEU A 38 -17.42 -23.21 8.61
C LEU A 38 -16.95 -24.31 7.64
N PRO A 39 -17.62 -25.46 7.60
CA PRO A 39 -17.26 -26.57 6.72
C PRO A 39 -17.47 -26.22 5.24
N GLY A 40 -16.63 -26.79 4.36
CA GLY A 40 -16.76 -26.66 2.90
C GLY A 40 -16.10 -25.43 2.28
N VAL A 41 -15.52 -24.53 3.08
CA VAL A 41 -14.75 -23.37 2.61
C VAL A 41 -13.28 -23.59 2.95
N SER A 42 -12.53 -24.18 2.02
CA SER A 42 -11.09 -24.45 2.20
C SER A 42 -10.24 -23.88 1.08
N GLY A 43 -8.93 -23.78 1.34
CA GLY A 43 -7.96 -23.35 0.33
C GLY A 43 -7.90 -21.84 0.10
N LYS A 44 -8.37 -21.04 1.06
CA LYS A 44 -8.13 -19.60 1.05
C LYS A 44 -6.70 -19.33 1.52
N GLU A 45 -6.11 -18.28 0.97
CA GLU A 45 -4.76 -17.86 1.34
C GLU A 45 -4.67 -16.37 1.60
N VAL A 46 -3.75 -16.00 2.47
CA VAL A 46 -3.33 -14.62 2.71
C VAL A 46 -1.88 -14.51 2.28
N LYS A 47 -1.62 -13.56 1.38
CA LYS A 47 -0.26 -13.19 0.99
C LYS A 47 0.37 -12.33 2.09
N ALA A 48 1.55 -12.71 2.54
CA ALA A 48 2.39 -11.93 3.44
C ALA A 48 3.65 -11.49 2.69
N ASP A 49 3.94 -10.18 2.75
CA ASP A 49 5.15 -9.56 2.23
C ASP A 49 5.93 -8.97 3.43
N ILE A 50 7.17 -9.42 3.65
CA ILE A 50 8.05 -8.91 4.70
C ILE A 50 9.27 -8.25 4.04
N THR A 51 9.37 -6.93 4.17
CA THR A 51 10.53 -6.16 3.70
C THR A 51 11.69 -6.28 4.69
N ILE A 52 12.88 -6.61 4.18
CA ILE A 52 14.07 -6.91 5.00
C ILE A 52 14.81 -5.62 5.37
N ARG A 53 15.09 -4.76 4.39
CA ARG A 53 15.73 -3.46 4.59
C ARG A 53 14.80 -2.35 4.16
N GLU A 54 14.46 -1.51 5.12
CA GLU A 54 13.63 -0.33 4.92
C GLU A 54 14.16 0.81 5.77
N LYS A 55 14.04 2.03 5.23
CA LYS A 55 14.26 3.27 5.96
C LYS A 55 12.90 3.79 6.36
N ILE A 56 12.55 3.82 7.63
CA ILE A 56 11.30 4.42 8.13
C ILE A 56 11.63 5.87 8.53
N VAL A 57 10.91 6.86 8.01
CA VAL A 57 11.21 8.29 8.24
C VAL A 57 10.37 8.85 9.39
N TYR A 58 9.08 8.54 9.41
CA TYR A 58 8.18 8.97 10.48
C TYR A 58 8.07 7.90 11.57
N PRO A 59 7.81 8.30 12.83
CA PRO A 59 7.62 7.35 13.93
C PRO A 59 6.54 6.30 13.64
N VAL A 60 6.79 5.06 14.07
CA VAL A 60 5.79 4.00 14.08
C VAL A 60 4.69 4.37 15.06
N GLU A 61 3.44 4.21 14.63
CA GLU A 61 2.25 4.47 15.44
C GLU A 61 1.69 3.16 15.99
N GLU A 62 0.96 3.24 17.10
CA GLU A 62 0.13 2.13 17.60
C GLU A 62 -1.34 2.45 17.31
N LYS A 63 -2.01 1.55 16.60
CA LYS A 63 -3.43 1.68 16.22
C LYS A 63 -4.21 0.49 16.74
N ILE A 64 -5.38 0.76 17.29
CA ILE A 64 -6.35 -0.29 17.65
C ILE A 64 -6.99 -0.88 16.40
N ILE A 65 -7.40 -2.15 16.48
CA ILE A 65 -8.16 -2.80 15.42
C ILE A 65 -9.57 -2.19 15.40
N LEU A 66 -9.95 -1.56 14.28
CA LEU A 66 -11.28 -0.99 14.11
C LEU A 66 -12.30 -2.09 13.86
N ARG A 67 -13.30 -2.20 14.74
CA ARG A 67 -14.49 -3.04 14.51
C ARG A 67 -15.50 -2.30 13.64
N GLY A 68 -15.34 -2.42 12.33
CA GLY A 68 -16.20 -1.73 11.37
C GLY A 68 -17.62 -2.26 11.24
N TYR A 69 -17.91 -3.43 11.85
CA TYR A 69 -19.18 -4.16 11.73
C TYR A 69 -19.51 -4.89 13.04
N GLU A 70 -20.79 -5.02 13.36
CA GLU A 70 -21.28 -5.70 14.57
C GLU A 70 -20.87 -7.18 14.63
N GLU A 71 -20.73 -7.80 13.47
CA GLU A 71 -20.26 -9.17 13.30
C GLU A 71 -18.83 -9.39 13.82
N TYR A 72 -18.06 -8.32 14.06
CA TYR A 72 -16.69 -8.36 14.58
C TYR A 72 -16.58 -8.01 16.06
N LYS A 73 -17.68 -8.06 16.81
CA LYS A 73 -17.71 -7.82 18.27
C LYS A 73 -16.85 -8.79 19.09
N ASP A 74 -16.48 -9.93 18.53
CA ASP A 74 -15.61 -10.95 19.12
C ASP A 74 -14.11 -10.64 19.00
N LEU A 75 -13.71 -9.69 18.14
CA LEU A 75 -12.32 -9.23 18.04
C LEU A 75 -11.92 -8.45 19.30
N PRO A 76 -10.68 -8.52 19.80
CA PRO A 76 -10.25 -7.77 20.98
C PRO A 76 -10.27 -6.23 20.79
N GLU A 77 -10.63 -5.47 21.84
CA GLU A 77 -10.71 -3.98 21.82
C GLU A 77 -9.40 -3.29 22.19
N ASP A 78 -8.59 -3.95 23.00
CA ASP A 78 -7.38 -3.44 23.65
C ASP A 78 -6.10 -3.91 22.95
N VAL A 79 -6.23 -4.52 21.78
CA VAL A 79 -5.09 -4.91 20.96
C VAL A 79 -4.73 -3.78 20.01
N ALA A 80 -3.60 -3.15 20.32
CA ALA A 80 -2.93 -2.24 19.41
C ALA A 80 -1.92 -3.00 18.54
N ILE A 81 -1.85 -2.63 17.27
CA ILE A 81 -0.83 -3.07 16.34
C ILE A 81 0.06 -1.89 15.96
N ARG A 82 1.34 -2.18 15.74
CA ARG A 82 2.29 -1.21 15.20
C ARG A 82 2.02 -1.01 13.72
N THR A 83 1.81 0.23 13.32
CA THR A 83 1.55 0.61 11.93
C THR A 83 2.46 1.74 11.51
N TYR A 84 2.61 1.90 10.20
CA TYR A 84 3.10 3.15 9.65
C TYR A 84 2.15 4.30 10.01
N SER A 85 2.73 5.48 10.24
CA SER A 85 1.96 6.72 10.28
C SER A 85 1.34 6.98 8.91
N ILE A 86 0.31 7.82 8.87
CA ILE A 86 -0.33 8.16 7.59
C ILE A 86 0.64 8.85 6.63
N ASN A 87 1.57 9.64 7.16
CA ASN A 87 2.61 10.31 6.38
C ASN A 87 3.61 9.29 5.80
N GLU A 88 4.04 8.30 6.59
CA GLU A 88 4.91 7.22 6.11
C GLU A 88 4.25 6.39 5.00
N ILE A 89 2.96 6.07 5.15
CA ILE A 89 2.16 5.39 4.12
C ILE A 89 2.13 6.23 2.83
N ALA A 90 1.83 7.53 2.95
CA ALA A 90 1.77 8.41 1.79
C ALA A 90 3.13 8.56 1.10
N VAL A 91 4.23 8.66 1.85
CA VAL A 91 5.59 8.69 1.29
C VAL A 91 5.88 7.43 0.48
N GLU A 92 5.64 6.24 1.02
CA GLU A 92 5.85 4.98 0.30
C GLU A 92 5.01 4.90 -0.98
N LYS A 93 3.77 5.40 -0.93
CA LYS A 93 2.87 5.45 -2.08
C LYS A 93 3.35 6.46 -3.13
N VAL A 94 3.87 7.62 -2.74
CA VAL A 94 4.49 8.58 -3.66
C VAL A 94 5.74 7.98 -4.31
N VAL A 95 6.64 7.36 -3.53
CA VAL A 95 7.84 6.68 -4.05
C VAL A 95 7.44 5.57 -5.03
N ALA A 96 6.41 4.79 -4.73
CA ALA A 96 5.85 3.79 -5.63
C ALA A 96 5.30 4.40 -6.94
N LEU A 97 4.65 5.56 -6.87
CA LEU A 97 4.18 6.30 -8.05
C LEU A 97 5.33 6.85 -8.89
N LEU A 98 6.51 7.08 -8.31
CA LEU A 98 7.72 7.51 -9.01
C LEU A 98 8.59 6.33 -9.49
N ASP A 99 8.35 5.11 -9.00
CA ASP A 99 9.13 3.95 -9.42
C ASP A 99 8.68 3.41 -10.79
N ARG A 100 9.62 3.31 -11.73
CA ARG A 100 9.42 2.76 -13.08
C ARG A 100 8.88 1.33 -13.07
N ALA A 101 9.36 0.50 -12.14
CA ALA A 101 8.98 -0.92 -12.07
C ALA A 101 7.55 -1.11 -11.52
N ARG A 102 7.08 -0.17 -10.68
CA ARG A 102 5.79 -0.28 -9.99
C ARG A 102 4.66 0.35 -10.80
N ASN A 103 3.71 -0.50 -11.18
CA ASN A 103 2.60 -0.18 -12.07
C ASN A 103 1.25 -0.55 -11.44
N GLU A 104 1.02 -0.15 -10.20
CA GLU A 104 -0.18 -0.46 -9.44
C GLU A 104 -1.12 0.75 -9.35
N PRO A 105 -2.27 0.75 -10.06
CA PRO A 105 -3.24 1.84 -10.00
C PRO A 105 -3.79 2.13 -8.60
N ARG A 106 -3.79 1.16 -7.69
CA ARG A 106 -4.22 1.38 -6.30
C ARG A 106 -3.35 2.40 -5.57
N ASP A 107 -2.05 2.46 -5.86
CA ASP A 107 -1.19 3.50 -5.26
C ASP A 107 -1.62 4.91 -5.69
N LEU A 108 -2.10 5.06 -6.93
CA LEU A 108 -2.66 6.32 -7.44
C LEU A 108 -3.99 6.66 -6.74
N TYR A 109 -4.84 5.66 -6.53
CA TYR A 109 -6.09 5.83 -5.79
C TYR A 109 -5.82 6.29 -4.35
N ASP A 110 -4.91 5.62 -3.65
CA ASP A 110 -4.60 5.90 -2.24
C ASP A 110 -4.12 7.34 -2.08
N ILE A 111 -3.18 7.79 -2.91
CA ILE A 111 -2.70 9.18 -2.88
C ILE A 111 -3.83 10.18 -3.20
N TRP A 112 -4.68 9.88 -4.18
CA TRP A 112 -5.83 10.72 -4.49
C TRP A 112 -6.78 10.82 -3.29
N TYR A 113 -7.10 9.70 -2.65
CA TYR A 113 -8.00 9.66 -1.50
C TYR A 113 -7.42 10.45 -0.32
N LEU A 114 -6.16 10.21 0.03
CA LEU A 114 -5.49 10.87 1.15
C LEU A 114 -5.39 12.39 0.94
N THR A 115 -5.05 12.83 -0.27
CA THR A 115 -4.90 14.26 -0.56
C THR A 115 -6.21 15.00 -0.80
N SER A 116 -7.22 14.34 -1.39
CA SER A 116 -8.51 14.97 -1.67
C SER A 116 -9.34 15.16 -0.40
N ASN A 117 -9.16 14.28 0.59
CA ASN A 117 -9.78 14.39 1.91
C ASN A 117 -8.90 15.12 2.94
N GLN A 118 -7.81 15.77 2.49
CA GLN A 118 -6.91 16.57 3.34
C GLN A 118 -6.25 15.81 4.50
N TYR A 119 -6.17 14.47 4.42
CA TYR A 119 -5.44 13.67 5.41
C TYR A 119 -3.92 13.84 5.30
N VAL A 120 -3.43 14.21 4.10
CA VAL A 120 -2.00 14.38 3.83
C VAL A 120 -1.76 15.57 2.89
N ASN A 121 -0.71 16.35 3.17
CA ASN A 121 -0.15 17.35 2.28
C ASN A 121 1.19 16.88 1.69
N ILE A 122 1.23 16.52 0.41
CA ILE A 122 2.45 16.01 -0.25
C ILE A 122 3.61 17.02 -0.18
N ALA A 123 3.33 18.32 -0.18
CA ALA A 123 4.37 19.34 -0.11
C ALA A 123 5.18 19.27 1.20
N GLU A 124 4.59 18.76 2.28
CA GLU A 124 5.25 18.57 3.58
C GLU A 124 6.02 17.24 3.66
N LEU A 125 5.91 16.38 2.64
CA LEU A 125 6.52 15.05 2.62
C LEU A 125 7.75 14.96 1.72
N ILE A 126 8.18 16.06 1.10
CA ILE A 126 9.23 16.05 0.05
C ILE A 126 10.55 15.49 0.60
N GLU A 127 10.99 15.98 1.76
CA GLU A 127 12.25 15.54 2.39
C GLU A 127 12.24 14.03 2.65
N ALA A 128 11.13 13.50 3.19
CA ALA A 128 10.97 12.07 3.43
C ALA A 128 10.95 11.24 2.13
N VAL A 129 10.36 11.77 1.06
CA VAL A 129 10.40 11.14 -0.28
C VAL A 129 11.84 11.10 -0.80
N GLU A 130 12.60 12.18 -0.65
CA GLU A 130 14.01 12.24 -1.07
C GLU A 130 14.86 11.26 -0.28
N GLU A 131 14.75 11.21 1.05
CA GLU A 131 15.45 10.23 1.90
C GLU A 131 15.17 8.78 1.46
N LYS A 132 13.91 8.47 1.11
CA LYS A 132 13.50 7.13 0.66
C LYS A 132 14.04 6.81 -0.73
N LEU A 133 14.13 7.79 -1.63
CA LEU A 133 14.74 7.62 -2.94
C LEU A 133 16.25 7.38 -2.81
N GLU A 134 16.93 8.18 -1.99
CA GLU A 134 18.36 8.06 -1.72
C GLU A 134 18.71 6.70 -1.11
N PHE A 135 17.91 6.22 -0.16
CA PHE A 135 18.04 4.87 0.40
C PHE A 135 17.94 3.78 -0.67
N ARG A 136 17.19 4.02 -1.76
CA ARG A 136 17.06 3.12 -2.91
C ARG A 136 18.10 3.38 -4.01
N GLY A 137 19.08 4.25 -3.77
CA GLY A 137 20.12 4.62 -4.72
C GLY A 137 19.59 5.42 -5.92
N LYS A 138 18.50 6.18 -5.73
CA LYS A 138 17.90 7.04 -6.75
C LYS A 138 17.83 8.48 -6.24
N SER A 139 17.85 9.43 -7.15
CA SER A 139 17.54 10.83 -6.86
C SER A 139 16.15 11.19 -7.38
N LEU A 140 15.59 12.30 -6.91
CA LEU A 140 14.33 12.82 -7.45
C LEU A 140 14.46 13.09 -8.95
N THR A 141 15.59 13.63 -9.41
CA THR A 141 15.88 13.89 -10.84
C THR A 141 15.76 12.65 -11.72
N ASP A 142 16.12 11.47 -11.21
CA ASP A 142 16.06 10.21 -11.97
C ASP A 142 14.61 9.77 -12.25
N VAL A 143 13.67 10.19 -11.40
CA VAL A 143 12.30 9.64 -11.38
C VAL A 143 11.21 10.67 -11.72
N ARG A 144 11.53 11.97 -11.89
CA ARG A 144 10.53 13.05 -12.11
C ARG A 144 9.59 12.85 -13.30
N GLU A 145 9.97 12.02 -14.26
CA GLU A 145 9.18 11.75 -15.48
C GLU A 145 8.38 10.43 -15.41
N GLU A 146 8.68 9.55 -14.45
CA GLU A 146 8.14 8.19 -14.42
C GLU A 146 6.63 8.15 -14.15
N PHE A 147 6.12 9.03 -13.29
CA PHE A 147 4.67 9.14 -13.08
C PHE A 147 3.94 9.47 -14.38
N LEU A 148 4.45 10.45 -15.15
CA LEU A 148 3.83 10.90 -16.40
C LEU A 148 3.86 9.80 -17.48
N ARG A 149 4.97 9.05 -17.56
CA ARG A 149 5.12 7.93 -18.51
C ARG A 149 4.14 6.79 -18.24
N LYS A 150 3.60 6.68 -17.03
CA LYS A 150 2.70 5.58 -16.62
C LYS A 150 1.21 5.83 -16.91
N GLU A 151 0.81 7.02 -17.37
CA GLU A 151 -0.60 7.40 -17.54
C GLU A 151 -1.43 6.37 -18.33
N THR A 152 -1.00 6.04 -19.55
CA THR A 152 -1.70 5.09 -20.43
C THR A 152 -1.84 3.72 -19.78
N ARG A 153 -0.80 3.26 -19.08
CA ARG A 153 -0.80 1.97 -18.41
C ARG A 153 -1.74 1.97 -17.20
N PHE A 154 -1.72 3.02 -16.38
CA PHE A 154 -2.66 3.16 -15.28
C PHE A 154 -4.10 3.21 -15.78
N LYS A 155 -4.39 3.97 -16.85
CA LYS A 155 -5.73 4.02 -17.44
C LYS A 155 -6.24 2.64 -17.84
N LYS A 156 -5.39 1.85 -18.51
CA LYS A 156 -5.74 0.48 -18.93
C LYS A 156 -6.00 -0.44 -17.75
N LEU A 157 -5.20 -0.31 -16.68
CA LEU A 157 -5.28 -1.18 -15.50
C LEU A 157 -6.34 -0.72 -14.48
N TRP A 158 -6.81 0.53 -14.55
CA TRP A 158 -7.61 1.19 -13.53
C TRP A 158 -8.79 0.35 -13.04
N LYS A 159 -9.76 0.08 -13.92
CA LYS A 159 -10.98 -0.65 -13.56
C LYS A 159 -10.67 -2.06 -13.06
N MET A 160 -9.80 -2.78 -13.77
CA MET A 160 -9.45 -4.17 -13.46
C MET A 160 -8.78 -4.32 -12.09
N ARG A 161 -7.92 -3.37 -11.67
CA ARG A 161 -7.18 -3.46 -10.41
C ARG A 161 -7.98 -2.96 -9.20
N LEU A 162 -9.00 -2.13 -9.40
CA LEU A 162 -9.82 -1.57 -8.33
C LEU A 162 -11.17 -2.29 -8.13
N SER A 163 -11.73 -2.94 -9.15
CA SER A 163 -13.11 -3.46 -9.10
C SER A 163 -13.36 -4.54 -8.05
N SER A 164 -12.34 -5.28 -7.63
CA SER A 164 -12.48 -6.27 -6.57
C SER A 164 -12.44 -5.69 -5.15
N GLN A 165 -12.03 -4.43 -5.01
CA GLN A 165 -11.78 -3.79 -3.71
C GLN A 165 -12.72 -2.61 -3.42
N MET A 166 -13.44 -2.11 -4.44
CA MET A 166 -14.21 -0.88 -4.32
C MET A 166 -15.61 -1.03 -4.89
N ALA A 167 -16.61 -0.54 -4.14
CA ALA A 167 -18.00 -0.50 -4.60
C ALA A 167 -18.20 0.50 -5.75
N SER A 168 -17.50 1.63 -5.71
CA SER A 168 -17.54 2.67 -6.75
C SER A 168 -16.13 3.10 -7.13
N ILE A 169 -15.84 3.09 -8.43
CA ILE A 169 -14.53 3.49 -8.96
C ILE A 169 -14.65 4.89 -9.57
N PRO A 170 -13.91 5.89 -9.09
CA PRO A 170 -13.91 7.23 -9.68
C PRO A 170 -13.30 7.23 -11.10
N GLU A 171 -13.66 8.24 -11.89
CA GLU A 171 -13.13 8.40 -13.25
C GLU A 171 -11.61 8.60 -13.22
N PHE A 172 -10.88 7.81 -14.02
CA PHE A 172 -9.42 7.79 -14.00
C PHE A 172 -8.80 9.17 -14.27
N GLY A 173 -9.26 9.88 -15.29
CA GLY A 173 -8.74 11.18 -15.68
C GLY A 173 -8.93 12.25 -14.61
N GLN A 174 -10.00 12.21 -13.82
CA GLN A 174 -10.20 13.09 -12.67
C GLN A 174 -9.17 12.81 -11.57
N VAL A 175 -9.04 11.55 -11.18
CA VAL A 175 -8.07 11.08 -10.17
C VAL A 175 -6.64 11.42 -10.59
N TYR A 176 -6.25 11.02 -11.79
CA TYR A 176 -4.91 11.21 -12.31
C TYR A 176 -4.53 12.69 -12.38
N ARG A 177 -5.41 13.56 -12.91
CA ARG A 177 -5.15 15.01 -12.97
C ARG A 177 -5.05 15.63 -11.58
N ALA A 178 -5.85 15.18 -10.61
CA ALA A 178 -5.79 15.68 -9.24
C ALA A 178 -4.43 15.35 -8.60
N VAL A 179 -3.98 14.09 -8.68
CA VAL A 179 -2.68 13.67 -8.16
C VAL A 179 -1.53 14.34 -8.91
N GLN A 180 -1.60 14.42 -10.24
CA GLN A 180 -0.60 15.12 -11.06
C GLN A 180 -0.42 16.58 -10.62
N ARG A 181 -1.51 17.29 -10.31
CA ARG A 181 -1.44 18.67 -9.80
C ARG A 181 -0.74 18.72 -8.44
N LYS A 182 -1.07 17.83 -7.51
CA LYS A 182 -0.44 17.78 -6.18
C LYS A 182 1.05 17.47 -6.25
N LEU A 183 1.45 16.47 -7.07
CA LEU A 183 2.86 16.13 -7.29
C LEU A 183 3.63 17.29 -7.94
N ARG A 184 3.02 18.02 -8.88
CA ARG A 184 3.65 19.20 -9.50
C ARG A 184 3.81 20.35 -8.51
N GLN A 185 2.80 20.63 -7.69
CA GLN A 185 2.86 21.67 -6.66
C GLN A 185 3.94 21.37 -5.62
N ALA A 186 4.15 20.10 -5.29
CA ALA A 186 5.22 19.64 -4.42
C ALA A 186 6.60 19.54 -5.13
N GLY A 187 6.76 20.00 -6.37
CA GLY A 187 8.04 19.97 -7.07
C GLY A 187 8.54 18.57 -7.47
N LEU A 188 7.73 17.52 -7.31
CA LEU A 188 8.10 16.13 -7.61
C LEU A 188 8.07 15.80 -9.11
N LEU A 189 7.38 16.61 -9.91
CA LEU A 189 7.33 16.48 -11.36
C LEU A 189 8.08 17.64 -12.02
N LYS A 190 8.70 17.35 -13.15
CA LYS A 190 9.34 18.39 -13.98
C LYS A 190 8.29 19.43 -14.40
N GLN A 191 8.58 20.71 -14.17
CA GLN A 191 7.79 21.78 -14.76
C GLN A 191 7.98 21.74 -16.28
N ARG A 192 6.91 21.92 -17.06
CA ARG A 192 7.06 22.16 -18.50
C ARG A 192 7.88 23.45 -18.63
N LYS A 193 9.03 23.39 -19.31
CA LYS A 193 9.65 24.61 -19.83
C LYS A 193 8.58 25.29 -20.70
N ILE A 194 8.22 26.52 -20.32
CA ILE A 194 7.41 27.41 -21.16
C ILE A 194 8.24 27.73 -22.41
#